data_AF-A0AAQ4DQB6-F1
#
_entry.id   AF-A0AAQ4DQB6-F1
#
_cell.length_a   1.000
_cell.length_b   1.000
_cell.length_c   1.000
_cell.angle_alpha   90.00
_cell.angle_beta   90.00
_cell.angle_gamma   90.00
#
_symmetry.space_group_name_H-M   'P 1'
#
loop_
_entity.id
_entity.type
_entity.pdbx_description
1 polymer ?
#
loop_
_entity_poly.entity_id
_entity_poly.type
_entity_poly.pdbx_seq_one_letter_code
_entity_poly.pdbx_strand_id
1 'polypeptide(L)'
;MRRNLECLDFVQINRYFFDKRAVASIPPHALELWQGLVTAIGQQDAGVLLVTDTLHKVLRRDSVFDLMSHIQHVPNYKNERVKRVAGCIVMTQYNNKTYRVDDIDRDKNPACTFETKEGSKTYADYYRVILARTIGNRKNIRSVATKVAVQLNCKLGGEAWCLEIPLVSTMVIGYDTYRDSSSPHRSAGAFVASINKSLTRWYSRVSFHDTHEGLGYSLASLLLDALRKYSQCNDDASPDRIIFFRDGVSDGQIPQVKEWEINQIVASLQALFPGVQHKLAFVVVTKHISTRFFLPGREHVMTNPLPGTVVDSEVTRPERYDFFLVSQSVRQGTVAPTLYNVIYDTTGLKPDHMQRLAYKLTHLYFNWPGTILVPAPCQYAHKLAFLAGQSMHAEHNPRLSSTLYYL
;
A
#
# COMPACT_ATOMS: atom_id res chain seq x y z
N MET A 1 -9.38 16.13 -24.95
CA MET A 1 -8.31 16.01 -23.92
C MET A 1 -6.95 15.69 -24.50
N ARG A 2 -6.62 14.45 -24.93
CA ARG A 2 -5.26 14.13 -25.46
C ARG A 2 -4.73 15.18 -26.44
N ARG A 3 -5.46 15.42 -27.55
CA ARG A 3 -5.13 16.46 -28.54
C ARG A 3 -4.94 17.85 -27.93
N ASN A 4 -5.81 18.24 -27.00
CA ASN A 4 -5.74 19.54 -26.32
C ASN A 4 -4.45 19.67 -25.48
N LEU A 5 -4.02 18.60 -24.80
CA LEU A 5 -2.79 18.58 -24.02
C LEU A 5 -1.55 18.55 -24.93
N GLU A 6 -1.61 17.84 -26.05
CA GLU A 6 -0.58 17.86 -27.10
C GLU A 6 -0.42 19.28 -27.69
N CYS A 7 -1.52 20.01 -27.92
CA CYS A 7 -1.50 21.43 -28.32
C CYS A 7 -0.99 22.39 -27.23
N LEU A 8 -0.85 21.94 -25.97
CA LEU A 8 -0.24 22.67 -24.87
C LEU A 8 1.22 22.21 -24.60
N ASP A 9 1.82 21.48 -25.55
CA ASP A 9 3.16 20.86 -25.50
C ASP A 9 3.37 19.83 -24.39
N PHE A 10 2.30 19.30 -23.79
CA PHE A 10 2.43 18.19 -22.85
C PHE A 10 2.74 16.89 -23.60
N VAL A 11 3.74 16.17 -23.13
CA VAL A 11 4.14 14.88 -23.69
C VAL A 11 3.51 13.75 -22.90
N GLN A 12 2.74 12.91 -23.59
CA GLN A 12 2.15 11.72 -23.00
C GLN A 12 3.23 10.68 -22.68
N ILE A 13 3.23 10.16 -21.46
CA ILE A 13 4.00 8.98 -21.06
C ILE A 13 3.07 8.01 -20.33
N ASN A 14 2.89 6.82 -20.90
CA ASN A 14 1.85 5.87 -20.52
C ASN A 14 0.45 6.51 -20.58
N ARG A 15 -0.22 6.69 -19.44
CA ARG A 15 -1.55 7.30 -19.31
C ARG A 15 -1.54 8.73 -18.72
N TYR A 16 -0.35 9.29 -18.52
CA TYR A 16 -0.15 10.60 -17.89
C TYR A 16 0.49 11.57 -18.88
N PHE A 17 0.37 12.86 -18.63
CA PHE A 17 0.89 13.92 -19.49
C PHE A 17 1.88 14.78 -18.69
N PHE A 18 3.04 15.10 -19.26
CA PHE A 18 4.11 15.83 -18.57
C PHE A 18 4.55 17.05 -19.37
N ASP A 19 4.78 18.18 -18.71
CA ASP A 19 5.34 19.37 -19.36
C ASP A 19 6.88 19.26 -19.36
N LYS A 20 7.47 19.20 -20.56
CA LYS A 20 8.93 19.14 -20.75
C LYS A 20 9.65 20.44 -20.37
N ARG A 21 8.93 21.55 -20.24
CA ARG A 21 9.47 22.86 -19.83
C ARG A 21 9.54 22.96 -18.29
N ALA A 22 8.66 22.25 -17.58
CA ALA A 22 8.56 22.25 -16.12
C ALA A 22 9.35 21.08 -15.48
N VAL A 23 10.65 21.03 -15.76
CA VAL A 23 11.57 20.04 -15.19
C VAL A 23 12.41 20.67 -14.09
N ALA A 24 12.17 20.28 -12.84
CA ALA A 24 13.00 20.67 -11.71
C ALA A 24 14.15 19.68 -11.51
N SER A 25 15.38 20.13 -11.73
CA SER A 25 16.58 19.36 -11.39
C SER A 25 16.80 19.36 -9.88
N ILE A 26 17.19 18.22 -9.31
CA ILE A 26 17.59 18.07 -7.91
C ILE A 26 19.03 17.53 -7.87
N PRO A 27 20.05 18.37 -8.14
CA PRO A 27 21.43 17.92 -8.34
C PRO A 27 22.03 17.11 -7.17
N PRO A 28 21.84 17.45 -5.88
CA PRO A 28 22.44 16.72 -4.76
C PRO A 28 22.00 15.26 -4.63
N HIS A 29 20.90 14.88 -5.27
CA HIS A 29 20.39 13.50 -5.29
C HIS A 29 20.45 12.88 -6.69
N ALA A 30 21.01 13.61 -7.65
CA ALA A 30 21.07 13.22 -9.05
C ALA A 30 19.67 12.80 -9.59
N LEU A 31 18.64 13.60 -9.28
CA LEU A 31 17.27 13.39 -9.75
C LEU A 31 16.80 14.52 -10.66
N GLU A 32 15.84 14.22 -11.52
CA GLU A 32 14.95 15.20 -12.16
C GLU A 32 13.51 14.93 -11.76
N LEU A 33 12.75 15.99 -11.55
CA LEU A 33 11.33 15.97 -11.25
C LEU A 33 10.57 16.62 -12.41
N TRP A 34 9.83 15.83 -13.16
CA TRP A 34 8.98 16.31 -14.26
C TRP A 34 7.57 16.54 -13.74
N GLN A 35 7.06 17.76 -13.85
CA GLN A 35 5.68 18.08 -13.50
C GLN A 35 4.70 17.59 -14.58
N GLY A 36 3.54 17.12 -14.18
CA GLY A 36 2.54 16.58 -15.08
C GLY A 36 1.13 16.57 -14.51
N LEU A 37 0.21 16.10 -15.35
CA LEU A 37 -1.22 16.03 -15.12
C LEU A 37 -1.75 14.63 -15.39
N VAL A 38 -2.69 14.19 -14.55
CA VAL A 38 -3.59 13.07 -14.85
C VAL A 38 -4.95 13.65 -15.16
N THR A 39 -5.50 13.30 -16.31
CA THR A 39 -6.85 13.67 -16.72
C THR A 39 -7.69 12.41 -16.88
N ALA A 40 -8.86 12.36 -16.24
CA ALA A 40 -9.87 11.33 -16.43
C ALA A 40 -11.20 11.98 -16.77
N ILE A 41 -11.87 11.51 -17.81
CA ILE A 41 -13.28 11.83 -18.10
C ILE A 41 -14.09 10.58 -17.79
N GLY A 42 -15.23 10.77 -17.14
CA GLY A 42 -16.21 9.72 -16.90
C GLY A 42 -17.62 10.28 -17.03
N GLN A 43 -18.60 9.39 -16.91
CA GLN A 43 -19.95 9.73 -16.48
C GLN A 43 -19.97 9.63 -14.95
N GLN A 44 -20.57 10.61 -14.30
CA GLN A 44 -20.86 10.66 -12.87
C GLN A 44 -22.34 11.06 -12.68
N ASP A 45 -22.80 11.08 -11.43
CA ASP A 45 -24.19 11.40 -11.11
C ASP A 45 -24.58 12.83 -11.54
N ALA A 46 -23.65 13.80 -11.44
CA ALA A 46 -23.87 15.17 -11.88
C ALA A 46 -23.71 15.39 -13.40
N GLY A 47 -23.39 14.36 -14.18
CA GLY A 47 -23.13 14.46 -15.62
C GLY A 47 -21.73 14.00 -16.02
N VAL A 48 -21.22 14.50 -17.15
CA VAL A 48 -19.87 14.17 -17.64
C VAL A 48 -18.85 15.11 -17.02
N LEU A 49 -18.04 14.62 -16.07
CA LEU A 49 -17.01 15.41 -15.40
C LEU A 49 -15.60 15.07 -15.90
N LEU A 50 -14.77 16.12 -16.02
CA LEU A 50 -13.33 16.02 -16.21
C LEU A 50 -12.62 16.18 -14.86
N VAL A 51 -12.03 15.10 -14.35
CA VAL A 51 -11.12 15.13 -13.22
C VAL A 51 -9.71 15.43 -13.73
N THR A 52 -9.07 16.45 -13.17
CA THR A 52 -7.64 16.76 -13.40
C THR A 52 -6.92 16.85 -12.07
N ASP A 53 -5.81 16.13 -11.91
CA ASP A 53 -4.93 16.22 -10.74
C ASP A 53 -3.46 16.35 -11.17
N THR A 54 -2.64 16.95 -10.31
CA THR A 54 -1.20 17.10 -10.54
C THR A 54 -0.45 15.84 -10.14
N LEU A 55 0.58 15.48 -10.91
CA LEU A 55 1.51 14.43 -10.53
C LEU A 55 2.94 14.79 -10.93
N HIS A 56 3.89 14.11 -10.32
CA HIS A 56 5.31 14.34 -10.57
C HIS A 56 5.99 13.03 -10.90
N LYS A 57 6.85 13.02 -11.92
CA LYS A 57 7.67 11.85 -12.27
C LYS A 57 9.11 12.13 -11.88
N VAL A 58 9.63 11.29 -10.99
CA VAL A 58 11.04 11.28 -10.60
C VAL A 58 11.83 10.44 -11.60
N LEU A 59 12.92 10.98 -12.13
CA LEU A 59 13.90 10.29 -12.95
C LEU A 59 15.24 10.25 -12.19
N ARG A 60 15.89 9.08 -12.18
CA ARG A 60 17.17 8.83 -11.49
C ARG A 60 18.37 9.00 -12.42
N ARG A 61 19.50 9.43 -11.86
CA ARG A 61 20.84 9.44 -12.46
C ARG A 61 21.82 8.63 -11.56
N ASP A 62 21.45 7.37 -11.26
CA ASP A 62 22.12 6.46 -10.30
C ASP A 62 23.63 6.22 -10.56
N SER A 63 24.35 5.71 -9.55
CA SER A 63 25.78 5.42 -9.63
C SER A 63 26.12 4.00 -10.12
N VAL A 64 27.32 3.84 -10.67
CA VAL A 64 27.83 2.58 -11.25
C VAL A 64 28.14 1.53 -10.21
N PHE A 65 28.71 1.94 -9.06
CA PHE A 65 29.12 1.00 -8.03
C PHE A 65 27.91 0.22 -7.51
N ASP A 66 26.78 0.90 -7.37
CA ASP A 66 25.49 0.29 -7.04
C ASP A 66 25.08 -0.72 -8.13
N LEU A 67 25.05 -0.28 -9.40
CA LEU A 67 24.67 -1.14 -10.53
C LEU A 67 25.53 -2.41 -10.62
N MET A 68 26.84 -2.29 -10.41
CA MET A 68 27.80 -3.40 -10.41
C MET A 68 27.60 -4.33 -9.21
N SER A 69 27.41 -3.80 -8.01
CA SER A 69 27.35 -4.58 -6.77
C SER A 69 26.23 -5.62 -6.82
N HIS A 70 25.06 -5.24 -7.34
CA HIS A 70 23.89 -6.12 -7.50
C HIS A 70 24.10 -7.35 -8.40
N ILE A 71 25.16 -7.37 -9.22
CA ILE A 71 25.40 -8.45 -10.19
C ILE A 71 26.35 -9.51 -9.62
N GLN A 72 27.03 -9.27 -8.48
CA GLN A 72 28.19 -10.05 -8.00
C GLN A 72 27.98 -11.56 -7.81
N HIS A 73 26.74 -12.00 -7.63
CA HIS A 73 26.40 -13.37 -7.26
C HIS A 73 25.81 -14.19 -8.42
N VAL A 74 25.70 -13.61 -9.61
CA VAL A 74 25.23 -14.32 -10.82
C VAL A 74 26.36 -15.21 -11.36
N PRO A 75 26.09 -16.44 -11.85
CA PRO A 75 27.08 -17.20 -12.61
C PRO A 75 27.62 -16.35 -13.76
N ASN A 76 28.95 -16.28 -13.92
CA ASN A 76 29.61 -15.39 -14.89
C ASN A 76 29.40 -13.87 -14.64
N TYR A 77 29.12 -13.45 -13.39
CA TYR A 77 28.89 -12.05 -13.00
C TYR A 77 29.93 -11.04 -13.52
N LYS A 78 31.20 -11.46 -13.67
CA LYS A 78 32.27 -10.59 -14.15
C LYS A 78 32.00 -10.09 -15.57
N ASN A 79 31.37 -10.90 -16.41
CA ASN A 79 30.99 -10.52 -17.78
C ASN A 79 29.62 -9.84 -17.81
N GLU A 80 28.66 -10.26 -16.98
CA GLU A 80 27.34 -9.60 -16.93
C GLU A 80 27.40 -8.20 -16.28
N ARG A 81 28.40 -7.93 -15.42
CA ARG A 81 28.79 -6.58 -14.97
C ARG A 81 29.22 -5.70 -16.13
N VAL A 82 30.18 -6.18 -16.94
CA VAL A 82 30.66 -5.45 -18.12
C VAL A 82 29.50 -5.20 -19.08
N LYS A 83 28.69 -6.21 -19.41
CA LYS A 83 27.54 -6.08 -20.32
C LYS A 83 26.45 -5.10 -19.85
N ARG A 84 26.31 -4.87 -18.54
CA ARG A 84 25.28 -3.99 -17.96
C ARG A 84 25.79 -2.58 -17.61
N VAL A 85 27.10 -2.32 -17.74
CA VAL A 85 27.77 -1.08 -17.31
C VAL A 85 28.66 -0.49 -18.40
N ALA A 86 29.36 -1.32 -19.18
CA ALA A 86 30.16 -0.84 -20.31
C ALA A 86 29.25 -0.21 -21.36
N GLY A 87 29.62 0.99 -21.82
CA GLY A 87 28.78 1.83 -22.65
C GLY A 87 27.79 2.72 -21.89
N CYS A 88 27.60 2.56 -20.57
CA CYS A 88 26.86 3.53 -19.76
C CYS A 88 27.71 4.80 -19.52
N ILE A 89 27.02 5.94 -19.32
CA ILE A 89 27.62 7.23 -18.98
C ILE A 89 27.31 7.55 -17.52
N VAL A 90 28.32 7.99 -16.77
CA VAL A 90 28.38 7.83 -15.32
C VAL A 90 29.00 9.06 -14.67
N MET A 91 28.55 9.43 -13.47
CA MET A 91 28.92 10.71 -12.82
C MET A 91 29.52 10.52 -11.42
N THR A 92 30.66 11.15 -11.15
CA THR A 92 31.36 11.09 -9.85
C THR A 92 30.80 12.12 -8.86
N GLN A 93 30.10 11.66 -7.83
CA GLN A 93 29.34 12.50 -6.89
C GLN A 93 30.18 13.49 -6.05
N TYR A 94 31.49 13.29 -5.95
CA TYR A 94 32.39 14.14 -5.15
C TYR A 94 32.98 15.34 -5.91
N ASN A 95 32.92 15.35 -7.24
CA ASN A 95 33.43 16.45 -8.09
C ASN A 95 32.57 16.74 -9.34
N ASN A 96 31.43 16.06 -9.48
CA ASN A 96 30.41 16.22 -10.54
C ASN A 96 30.92 16.10 -11.98
N LYS A 97 32.00 15.33 -12.21
CA LYS A 97 32.49 15.01 -13.56
C LYS A 97 31.82 13.75 -14.13
N THR A 98 31.67 13.70 -15.46
CA THR A 98 31.04 12.58 -16.18
C THR A 98 32.03 11.84 -17.06
N TYR A 99 31.93 10.52 -17.10
CA TYR A 99 32.79 9.63 -17.87
C TYR A 99 31.95 8.56 -18.59
N ARG A 100 32.44 8.02 -19.71
CA ARG A 100 31.92 6.79 -20.30
C ARG A 100 32.72 5.62 -19.72
N VAL A 101 32.04 4.55 -19.33
CA VAL A 101 32.73 3.32 -18.91
C VAL A 101 33.02 2.51 -20.16
N ASP A 102 34.26 2.56 -20.64
CA ASP A 102 34.71 1.77 -21.78
C ASP A 102 35.03 0.33 -21.37
N ASP A 103 35.68 0.14 -20.22
CA ASP A 103 35.91 -1.17 -19.58
C ASP A 103 36.05 -1.04 -18.04
N ILE A 104 36.16 -2.18 -17.35
CA ILE A 104 36.31 -2.31 -15.90
C ILE A 104 37.63 -3.05 -15.62
N ASP A 105 38.67 -2.30 -15.20
CA ASP A 105 39.94 -2.87 -14.72
C ASP A 105 39.68 -3.79 -13.50
N ARG A 106 40.12 -5.04 -13.60
CA ARG A 106 39.77 -6.13 -12.68
C ARG A 106 40.79 -6.34 -11.56
N ASP A 107 41.96 -5.72 -11.65
CA ASP A 107 43.11 -6.01 -10.78
C ASP A 107 43.35 -4.90 -9.73
N LYS A 108 42.50 -3.86 -9.70
CA LYS A 108 42.58 -2.73 -8.77
C LYS A 108 41.35 -2.63 -7.87
N ASN A 109 41.54 -2.09 -6.66
CA ASN A 109 40.49 -1.95 -5.65
C ASN A 109 40.70 -0.69 -4.77
N PRO A 110 39.75 -0.30 -3.89
CA PRO A 110 39.85 0.94 -3.11
C PRO A 110 41.02 1.05 -2.12
N ALA A 111 41.74 -0.04 -1.82
CA ALA A 111 42.95 0.00 -1.00
C ALA A 111 44.24 0.19 -1.83
N CYS A 112 44.19 0.10 -3.16
CA CYS A 112 45.32 0.41 -4.03
C CYS A 112 45.71 1.89 -3.89
N THR A 113 47.00 2.19 -4.06
CA THR A 113 47.54 3.55 -4.00
C THR A 113 47.70 4.19 -5.38
N PHE A 114 47.80 5.52 -5.38
CA PHE A 114 48.22 6.30 -6.55
C PHE A 114 49.02 7.52 -6.09
N GLU A 115 49.97 7.94 -6.91
CA GLU A 115 50.82 9.10 -6.60
C GLU A 115 50.08 10.42 -6.77
N THR A 116 50.25 11.30 -5.79
CA THR A 116 49.73 12.67 -5.81
C THR A 116 50.86 13.67 -5.54
N LYS A 117 50.62 14.97 -5.71
CA LYS A 117 51.62 16.02 -5.40
C LYS A 117 52.04 16.05 -3.92
N GLU A 118 51.30 15.37 -3.05
CA GLU A 118 51.57 15.21 -1.61
C GLU A 118 52.03 13.78 -1.25
N GLY A 119 52.36 12.95 -2.25
CA GLY A 119 52.74 11.54 -2.10
C GLY A 119 51.58 10.54 -2.31
N SER A 120 51.90 9.26 -2.15
CA SER A 120 50.98 8.12 -2.35
C SER A 120 49.85 8.08 -1.32
N LYS A 121 48.60 7.90 -1.76
CA LYS A 121 47.41 7.74 -0.88
C LYS A 121 46.50 6.60 -1.40
N THR A 122 45.74 5.97 -0.49
CA THR A 122 44.71 4.98 -0.85
C THR A 122 43.40 5.66 -1.26
N TYR A 123 42.53 4.97 -2.01
CA TYR A 123 41.20 5.53 -2.35
C TYR A 123 40.19 5.48 -1.18
N ALA A 124 40.39 4.60 -0.18
CA ALA A 124 39.43 4.38 0.91
C ALA A 124 39.57 5.40 2.06
N ASP A 125 40.79 5.76 2.45
CA ASP A 125 41.06 6.70 3.55
C ASP A 125 40.58 8.12 3.22
N TYR A 126 40.33 8.39 1.94
CA TYR A 126 39.87 9.67 1.41
C TYR A 126 38.35 9.94 1.64
N TYR A 127 37.53 9.00 2.18
CA TYR A 127 36.05 9.08 2.04
C TYR A 127 35.05 8.66 3.18
N ARG A 128 35.40 8.46 4.47
CA ARG A 128 34.50 7.76 5.45
C ARG A 128 34.08 8.52 6.75
N VAL A 129 32.76 8.70 7.04
CA VAL A 129 32.09 8.80 8.41
C VAL A 129 30.55 9.04 8.31
N ILE A 130 29.70 8.36 9.15
CA ILE A 130 28.32 8.75 9.63
C ILE A 130 27.65 7.57 10.41
N LEU A 131 26.71 7.67 11.39
CA LEU A 131 26.45 8.61 12.51
C LEU A 131 25.46 7.97 13.56
N ALA A 132 25.78 7.91 14.86
CA ALA A 132 25.00 7.23 15.94
C ALA A 132 23.78 8.01 16.52
N ARG A 133 23.19 8.93 15.74
CA ARG A 133 22.35 10.05 16.25
C ARG A 133 20.93 9.72 16.72
N THR A 134 20.37 8.55 16.40
CA THR A 134 18.93 8.28 16.57
C THR A 134 18.52 7.99 18.02
N ILE A 135 19.44 7.49 18.85
CA ILE A 135 19.18 7.09 20.25
C ILE A 135 19.41 8.25 21.24
N GLY A 136 20.16 9.30 20.83
CA GLY A 136 20.57 10.39 21.73
C GLY A 136 19.50 11.43 22.10
N ASN A 137 18.33 11.44 21.46
CA ASN A 137 17.34 12.50 21.65
C ASN A 137 16.43 12.27 22.88
N ARG A 138 16.96 12.57 24.07
CA ARG A 138 16.28 12.40 25.37
C ARG A 138 14.87 13.00 25.46
N LYS A 139 14.54 14.03 24.67
CA LYS A 139 13.24 14.74 24.76
C LYS A 139 12.02 13.89 24.36
N ASN A 140 12.19 12.84 23.56
CA ASN A 140 11.07 12.04 23.02
C ASN A 140 11.03 10.58 23.51
N ILE A 141 11.91 10.17 24.42
CA ILE A 141 12.06 8.75 24.78
C ILE A 141 10.77 8.14 25.37
N ARG A 142 10.00 8.92 26.16
CA ARG A 142 8.74 8.45 26.76
C ARG A 142 7.67 8.12 25.73
N SER A 143 7.49 8.96 24.70
CA SER A 143 6.47 8.74 23.67
C SER A 143 6.84 7.60 22.71
N VAL A 144 8.13 7.37 22.47
CA VAL A 144 8.63 6.19 21.75
C VAL A 144 8.38 4.92 22.59
N ALA A 145 8.77 4.93 23.87
CA ALA A 145 8.56 3.79 24.77
C ALA A 145 7.08 3.39 24.92
N THR A 146 6.17 4.36 25.04
CA THR A 146 4.73 4.09 25.07
C THR A 146 4.25 3.39 23.80
N LYS A 147 4.70 3.82 22.61
CA LYS A 147 4.32 3.17 21.34
C LYS A 147 4.86 1.73 21.24
N VAL A 148 6.10 1.51 21.67
CA VAL A 148 6.70 0.16 21.73
C VAL A 148 5.93 -0.73 22.70
N ALA A 149 5.54 -0.22 23.87
CA ALA A 149 4.74 -0.97 24.84
C ALA A 149 3.36 -1.36 24.29
N VAL A 150 2.68 -0.45 23.58
CA VAL A 150 1.41 -0.75 22.87
C VAL A 150 1.62 -1.83 21.80
N GLN A 151 2.67 -1.72 20.98
CA GLN A 151 2.99 -2.70 19.97
C GLN A 151 3.29 -4.08 20.57
N LEU A 152 4.04 -4.14 21.69
CA LEU A 152 4.31 -5.38 22.43
C LEU A 152 3.03 -6.01 22.99
N ASN A 153 2.14 -5.22 23.59
CA ASN A 153 0.83 -5.68 24.06
C ASN A 153 0.05 -6.35 22.91
N CYS A 154 -0.03 -5.70 21.74
CA CYS A 154 -0.71 -6.24 20.56
C CYS A 154 -0.07 -7.53 20.01
N LYS A 155 1.26 -7.64 20.05
CA LYS A 155 1.98 -8.85 19.64
C LYS A 155 1.75 -10.03 20.57
N LEU A 156 1.44 -9.77 21.84
CA LEU A 156 1.04 -10.77 22.83
C LEU A 156 -0.47 -11.09 22.80
N GLY A 157 -1.23 -10.52 21.86
CA GLY A 157 -2.67 -10.72 21.73
C GLY A 157 -3.55 -9.76 22.53
N GLY A 158 -2.94 -8.76 23.20
CA GLY A 158 -3.65 -7.72 23.93
C GLY A 158 -4.30 -6.67 23.02
N GLU A 159 -5.40 -6.10 23.50
CA GLU A 159 -6.19 -5.09 22.78
C GLU A 159 -5.82 -3.70 23.31
N ALA A 160 -5.43 -2.76 22.44
CA ALA A 160 -4.93 -1.46 22.89
C ALA A 160 -6.06 -0.45 23.19
N TRP A 161 -7.16 -0.52 22.43
CA TRP A 161 -8.40 0.22 22.64
C TRP A 161 -9.53 -0.45 21.85
N CYS A 162 -10.77 0.00 22.06
CA CYS A 162 -11.95 -0.46 21.32
C CYS A 162 -12.84 0.73 20.91
N LEU A 163 -13.86 0.46 20.11
CA LEU A 163 -14.93 1.40 19.79
C LEU A 163 -16.29 0.73 19.98
N GLU A 164 -17.31 1.52 20.30
CA GLU A 164 -18.69 1.07 20.21
C GLU A 164 -19.09 0.91 18.74
N ILE A 165 -19.35 -0.33 18.32
CA ILE A 165 -19.85 -0.68 17.00
C ILE A 165 -21.11 -1.53 17.23
N PRO A 166 -22.33 -0.98 17.05
CA PRO A 166 -23.59 -1.65 17.39
C PRO A 166 -24.02 -2.68 16.34
N LEU A 167 -23.09 -3.52 15.88
CA LEU A 167 -23.34 -4.64 14.98
C LEU A 167 -23.17 -5.95 15.76
N VAL A 168 -24.27 -6.65 16.00
CA VAL A 168 -24.25 -8.02 16.55
C VAL A 168 -23.90 -9.03 15.47
N SER A 169 -23.35 -10.18 15.89
CA SER A 169 -23.02 -11.34 15.04
C SER A 169 -22.39 -10.94 13.69
N THR A 170 -21.32 -10.13 13.75
CA THR A 170 -20.69 -9.56 12.56
C THR A 170 -19.19 -9.81 12.56
N MET A 171 -18.69 -10.43 11.49
CA MET A 171 -17.27 -10.54 11.18
C MET A 171 -16.88 -9.49 10.13
N VAL A 172 -15.81 -8.74 10.38
CA VAL A 172 -15.20 -7.85 9.40
C VAL A 172 -13.88 -8.47 8.93
N ILE A 173 -13.69 -8.52 7.61
CA ILE A 173 -12.52 -9.09 6.94
C ILE A 173 -11.81 -7.99 6.16
N GLY A 174 -10.48 -8.04 6.13
CA GLY A 174 -9.63 -7.24 5.26
C GLY A 174 -8.70 -8.12 4.46
N TYR A 175 -8.51 -7.77 3.19
CA TYR A 175 -7.61 -8.47 2.30
C TYR A 175 -6.76 -7.49 1.48
N ASP A 176 -5.47 -7.77 1.37
CA ASP A 176 -4.53 -7.05 0.50
C ASP A 176 -3.48 -8.03 -0.09
N THR A 177 -2.90 -7.65 -1.22
CA THR A 177 -1.95 -8.45 -1.99
C THR A 177 -0.65 -7.67 -2.23
N TYR A 178 0.49 -8.29 -1.93
CA TYR A 178 1.82 -7.73 -2.17
C TYR A 178 2.62 -8.65 -3.10
N ARG A 179 3.27 -8.08 -4.12
CA ARG A 179 4.12 -8.88 -5.04
C ARG A 179 5.37 -9.35 -4.29
N ASP A 180 5.66 -10.63 -4.40
CA ASP A 180 6.82 -11.23 -3.77
C ASP A 180 8.12 -10.69 -4.40
N SER A 181 9.05 -10.19 -3.58
CA SER A 181 10.34 -9.70 -4.09
C SER A 181 11.30 -10.84 -4.49
N SER A 182 11.02 -12.09 -4.11
CA SER A 182 11.80 -13.27 -4.53
C SER A 182 11.31 -13.91 -5.83
N SER A 183 10.08 -13.63 -6.29
CA SER A 183 9.53 -14.20 -7.53
C SER A 183 8.58 -13.23 -8.24
N PRO A 184 8.84 -12.85 -9.51
CA PRO A 184 8.07 -11.81 -10.19
C PRO A 184 6.62 -12.18 -10.52
N HIS A 185 6.28 -13.48 -10.50
CA HIS A 185 4.93 -14.00 -10.81
C HIS A 185 4.12 -14.32 -9.55
N ARG A 186 4.75 -14.39 -8.38
CA ARG A 186 4.11 -14.80 -7.12
C ARG A 186 3.66 -13.58 -6.31
N SER A 187 2.48 -13.68 -5.70
CA SER A 187 1.95 -12.65 -4.79
C SER A 187 1.62 -13.26 -3.43
N ALA A 188 1.99 -12.54 -2.36
CA ALA A 188 1.57 -12.82 -1.00
C ALA A 188 0.22 -12.15 -0.77
N GLY A 189 -0.82 -12.95 -0.53
CA GLY A 189 -2.16 -12.49 -0.22
C GLY A 189 -2.45 -12.66 1.27
N ALA A 190 -2.70 -11.56 1.98
CA ALA A 190 -2.96 -11.58 3.41
C ALA A 190 -4.45 -11.38 3.71
N PHE A 191 -4.99 -12.25 4.53
CA PHE A 191 -6.37 -12.25 5.00
C PHE A 191 -6.38 -11.98 6.51
N VAL A 192 -7.18 -11.00 6.95
CA VAL A 192 -7.31 -10.63 8.37
C VAL A 192 -8.79 -10.46 8.73
N ALA A 193 -9.31 -11.27 9.64
CA ALA A 193 -10.71 -11.29 10.05
C ALA A 193 -10.88 -11.03 11.55
N SER A 194 -11.89 -10.25 11.94
CA SER A 194 -12.23 -10.02 13.34
C SER A 194 -12.84 -11.28 13.98
N ILE A 195 -12.45 -11.61 15.21
CA ILE A 195 -12.94 -12.80 15.93
C ILE A 195 -13.71 -12.52 17.23
N ASN A 196 -14.02 -11.25 17.52
CA ASN A 196 -14.81 -10.86 18.69
C ASN A 196 -15.77 -9.70 18.39
N LYS A 197 -16.84 -9.59 19.21
CA LYS A 197 -17.91 -8.59 19.09
C LYS A 197 -17.43 -7.13 18.99
N SER A 198 -16.33 -6.77 19.66
CA SER A 198 -15.75 -5.42 19.63
C SER A 198 -14.88 -5.12 18.40
N LEU A 199 -14.67 -6.10 17.52
CA LEU A 199 -13.87 -5.99 16.29
C LEU A 199 -12.41 -5.57 16.56
N THR A 200 -11.83 -6.10 17.64
CA THR A 200 -10.51 -5.71 18.17
C THR A 200 -9.49 -6.85 18.19
N ARG A 201 -9.94 -8.11 18.19
CA ARG A 201 -9.11 -9.30 18.03
C ARG A 201 -9.18 -9.80 16.59
N TRP A 202 -8.05 -10.25 16.06
CA TRP A 202 -7.90 -10.58 14.65
C TRP A 202 -7.32 -11.97 14.46
N TYR A 203 -7.96 -12.78 13.62
CA TYR A 203 -7.37 -13.95 13.00
C TYR A 203 -6.71 -13.54 11.68
N SER A 204 -5.50 -14.00 11.41
CA SER A 204 -4.73 -13.61 10.23
C SER A 204 -3.97 -14.77 9.60
N ARG A 205 -4.08 -14.90 8.28
CA ARG A 205 -3.36 -15.89 7.46
C ARG A 205 -2.81 -15.24 6.20
N VAL A 206 -1.77 -15.83 5.64
CA VAL A 206 -1.23 -15.51 4.30
C VAL A 206 -1.39 -16.76 3.45
N SER A 207 -1.67 -16.59 2.16
CA SER A 207 -1.40 -17.60 1.14
C SER A 207 -0.59 -16.98 0.00
N PHE A 208 0.16 -17.80 -0.73
CA PHE A 208 0.86 -17.36 -1.93
C PHE A 208 0.12 -17.87 -3.16
N HIS A 209 -0.03 -17.02 -4.17
CA HIS A 209 -0.75 -17.33 -5.40
C HIS A 209 -0.09 -16.68 -6.62
N ASP A 210 -0.16 -17.37 -7.76
CA ASP A 210 0.36 -16.90 -9.05
C ASP A 210 -0.77 -16.46 -10.01
N THR A 211 -2.03 -16.81 -9.71
CA THR A 211 -3.21 -16.51 -10.56
C THR A 211 -4.40 -16.00 -9.74
N HIS A 212 -5.32 -15.28 -10.40
CA HIS A 212 -6.59 -14.82 -9.79
C HIS A 212 -7.53 -15.98 -9.44
N GLU A 213 -7.47 -17.10 -10.16
CA GLU A 213 -8.25 -18.31 -9.83
C GLU A 213 -7.72 -18.98 -8.55
N GLY A 214 -6.40 -19.15 -8.43
CA GLY A 214 -5.75 -19.70 -7.23
C GLY A 214 -5.93 -18.82 -5.99
N LEU A 215 -6.09 -17.50 -6.19
CA LEU A 215 -6.51 -16.55 -5.17
C LEU A 215 -7.93 -16.84 -4.66
N GLY A 216 -8.90 -17.11 -5.54
CA GLY A 216 -10.26 -17.51 -5.15
C GLY A 216 -10.27 -18.75 -4.24
N TYR A 217 -9.60 -19.83 -4.67
CA TYR A 217 -9.56 -21.07 -3.89
C TYR A 217 -8.84 -20.88 -2.55
N SER A 218 -7.82 -20.02 -2.51
CA SER A 218 -7.17 -19.62 -1.27
C SER A 218 -8.15 -18.89 -0.33
N LEU A 219 -8.90 -17.91 -0.84
CA LEU A 219 -9.85 -17.13 -0.04
C LEU A 219 -10.93 -18.01 0.61
N ALA A 220 -11.44 -19.02 -0.09
CA ALA A 220 -12.36 -20.01 0.46
C ALA A 220 -11.77 -20.76 1.68
N SER A 221 -10.54 -21.24 1.55
CA SER A 221 -9.81 -21.93 2.63
C SER A 221 -9.51 -21.02 3.83
N LEU A 222 -9.06 -19.79 3.55
CA LEU A 222 -8.75 -18.78 4.56
C LEU A 222 -10.01 -18.36 5.35
N LEU A 223 -11.15 -18.24 4.66
CA LEU A 223 -12.45 -17.95 5.26
C LEU A 223 -12.94 -19.09 6.16
N LEU A 224 -12.81 -20.35 5.73
CA LEU A 224 -13.15 -21.52 6.54
C LEU A 224 -12.37 -21.54 7.87
N ASP A 225 -11.06 -21.35 7.82
CA ASP A 225 -10.23 -21.31 9.03
C ASP A 225 -10.59 -20.13 9.95
N ALA A 226 -10.95 -18.98 9.38
CA ALA A 226 -11.40 -17.81 10.14
C ALA A 226 -12.78 -18.01 10.79
N LEU A 227 -13.73 -18.67 10.10
CA LEU A 227 -15.06 -18.99 10.64
C LEU A 227 -14.97 -20.03 11.76
N ARG A 228 -14.13 -21.06 11.60
CA ARG A 228 -13.78 -21.99 12.69
C ARG A 228 -13.21 -21.25 13.90
N LYS A 229 -12.30 -20.29 13.68
CA LYS A 229 -11.72 -19.52 14.77
C LYS A 229 -12.73 -18.59 15.45
N TYR A 230 -13.66 -18.02 14.68
CA TYR A 230 -14.76 -17.22 15.22
C TYR A 230 -15.68 -18.07 16.11
N SER A 231 -16.10 -19.26 15.65
CA SER A 231 -16.90 -20.23 16.42
C SER A 231 -16.27 -20.51 17.80
N GLN A 232 -14.98 -20.86 17.81
CA GLN A 232 -14.18 -21.11 19.04
C GLN A 232 -14.07 -19.90 19.99
N CYS A 233 -14.41 -18.68 19.55
CA CYS A 233 -14.29 -17.45 20.33
C CYS A 233 -15.63 -16.80 20.64
N ASN A 234 -16.75 -17.36 20.18
CA ASN A 234 -18.09 -16.80 20.32
C ASN A 234 -19.13 -17.93 20.60
N ASP A 235 -18.83 -18.80 21.56
CA ASP A 235 -19.74 -19.83 22.08
C ASP A 235 -20.36 -20.75 20.99
N ASP A 236 -19.53 -21.18 20.05
CA ASP A 236 -19.88 -21.97 18.86
C ASP A 236 -20.90 -21.34 17.89
N ALA A 237 -21.13 -20.03 18.01
CA ALA A 237 -21.90 -19.26 17.02
C ALA A 237 -21.05 -18.90 15.78
N SER A 238 -21.67 -18.98 14.61
CA SER A 238 -21.14 -18.39 13.37
C SER A 238 -21.63 -16.94 13.20
N PRO A 239 -20.95 -16.09 12.39
CA PRO A 239 -21.36 -14.70 12.20
C PRO A 239 -22.52 -14.56 11.19
N ASP A 240 -23.65 -13.98 11.61
CA ASP A 240 -24.81 -13.70 10.73
C ASP A 240 -24.42 -12.81 9.54
N ARG A 241 -23.45 -11.91 9.74
CA ARG A 241 -22.99 -10.93 8.76
C ARG A 241 -21.48 -10.97 8.60
N ILE A 242 -21.03 -10.95 7.34
CA ILE A 242 -19.64 -10.83 6.94
C ILE A 242 -19.49 -9.55 6.11
N ILE A 243 -18.51 -8.70 6.45
CA ILE A 243 -18.22 -7.46 5.73
C ILE A 243 -16.76 -7.50 5.31
N PHE A 244 -16.53 -7.66 4.02
CA PHE A 244 -15.22 -7.92 3.43
C PHE A 244 -14.70 -6.66 2.74
N PHE A 245 -13.57 -6.12 3.21
CA PHE A 245 -12.89 -4.98 2.63
C PHE A 245 -11.65 -5.42 1.84
N ARG A 246 -11.66 -5.19 0.53
CA ARG A 246 -10.64 -5.65 -0.42
C ARG A 246 -9.81 -4.48 -0.96
N ASP A 247 -8.59 -4.32 -0.47
CA ASP A 247 -7.60 -3.37 -1.02
C ASP A 247 -6.88 -3.99 -2.23
N GLY A 248 -6.17 -3.17 -3.01
CA GLY A 248 -5.31 -3.64 -4.10
C GLY A 248 -6.01 -4.04 -5.42
N VAL A 249 -7.31 -3.77 -5.56
CA VAL A 249 -8.09 -4.05 -6.80
C VAL A 249 -8.24 -2.79 -7.64
N SER A 250 -7.97 -2.89 -8.94
CA SER A 250 -8.24 -1.84 -9.92
C SER A 250 -9.61 -1.99 -10.58
N ASP A 251 -10.17 -0.88 -11.09
CA ASP A 251 -11.46 -0.83 -11.80
C ASP A 251 -11.65 -1.94 -12.85
N GLY A 252 -10.60 -2.24 -13.63
CA GLY A 252 -10.64 -3.27 -14.69
C GLY A 252 -10.64 -4.71 -14.17
N GLN A 253 -10.30 -4.94 -12.90
CA GLN A 253 -10.33 -6.27 -12.26
C GLN A 253 -11.65 -6.56 -11.54
N ILE A 254 -12.53 -5.56 -11.34
CA ILE A 254 -13.79 -5.74 -10.61
C ILE A 254 -14.66 -6.89 -11.18
N PRO A 255 -14.80 -7.08 -12.52
CA PRO A 255 -15.54 -8.22 -13.06
C PRO A 255 -14.96 -9.57 -12.62
N GLN A 256 -13.63 -9.71 -12.64
CA GLN A 256 -12.93 -10.93 -12.20
C GLN A 256 -13.05 -11.15 -10.69
N VAL A 257 -13.04 -10.09 -9.88
CA VAL A 257 -13.26 -10.19 -8.43
C VAL A 257 -14.69 -10.68 -8.13
N LYS A 258 -15.70 -10.23 -8.88
CA LYS A 258 -17.06 -10.76 -8.77
C LYS A 258 -17.12 -12.23 -9.18
N GLU A 259 -16.53 -12.58 -10.33
CA GLU A 259 -16.56 -13.92 -10.90
C GLU A 259 -15.83 -14.97 -10.04
N TRP A 260 -14.66 -14.64 -9.50
CA TRP A 260 -13.75 -15.59 -8.84
C TRP A 260 -13.65 -15.43 -7.31
N GLU A 261 -13.56 -14.21 -6.78
CA GLU A 261 -13.45 -14.02 -5.32
C GLU A 261 -14.84 -14.15 -4.65
N ILE A 262 -15.84 -13.39 -5.11
CA ILE A 262 -17.16 -13.32 -4.47
C ILE A 262 -17.94 -14.63 -4.63
N ASN A 263 -18.04 -15.17 -5.84
CA ASN A 263 -18.79 -16.41 -6.08
C ASN A 263 -18.23 -17.59 -5.27
N GLN A 264 -16.91 -17.71 -5.14
CA GLN A 264 -16.30 -18.79 -4.34
C GLN A 264 -16.53 -18.59 -2.84
N ILE A 265 -16.50 -17.36 -2.34
CA ILE A 265 -16.89 -17.05 -0.95
C ILE A 265 -18.35 -17.45 -0.69
N VAL A 266 -19.28 -17.07 -1.56
CA VAL A 266 -20.71 -17.39 -1.43
C VAL A 266 -20.95 -18.91 -1.49
N ALA A 267 -20.36 -19.59 -2.48
CA ALA A 267 -20.48 -21.05 -2.61
C ALA A 267 -19.88 -21.78 -1.39
N SER A 268 -18.76 -21.30 -0.85
CA SER A 268 -18.14 -21.87 0.34
C SER A 268 -19.03 -21.71 1.57
N LEU A 269 -19.62 -20.52 1.78
CA LEU A 269 -20.54 -20.29 2.90
C LEU A 269 -21.77 -21.21 2.82
N GLN A 270 -22.35 -21.38 1.61
CA GLN A 270 -23.49 -22.27 1.38
C GLN A 270 -23.15 -23.75 1.63
N ALA A 271 -21.97 -24.20 1.20
CA ALA A 271 -21.52 -25.58 1.39
C ALA A 271 -21.14 -25.90 2.85
N LEU A 272 -20.58 -24.93 3.57
CA LEU A 272 -20.13 -25.08 4.96
C LEU A 272 -21.26 -24.97 5.98
N PHE A 273 -22.28 -24.17 5.70
CA PHE A 273 -23.42 -23.97 6.60
C PHE A 273 -24.76 -24.16 5.87
N PRO A 274 -25.11 -25.40 5.44
CA PRO A 274 -26.38 -25.67 4.78
C PRO A 274 -27.57 -25.20 5.62
N GLY A 275 -28.43 -24.36 5.04
CA GLY A 275 -29.59 -23.79 5.71
C GLY A 275 -29.33 -22.50 6.53
N VAL A 276 -28.07 -22.09 6.71
CA VAL A 276 -27.74 -20.80 7.36
C VAL A 276 -27.50 -19.73 6.30
N GLN A 277 -28.32 -18.68 6.30
CA GLN A 277 -28.16 -17.57 5.35
C GLN A 277 -27.19 -16.50 5.90
N HIS A 278 -25.90 -16.72 5.71
CA HIS A 278 -24.88 -15.69 5.93
C HIS A 278 -25.11 -14.48 5.02
N LYS A 279 -25.13 -13.28 5.59
CA LYS A 279 -25.22 -12.02 4.84
C LYS A 279 -23.82 -11.50 4.54
N LEU A 280 -23.57 -11.09 3.31
CA LEU A 280 -22.24 -10.67 2.85
C LEU A 280 -22.29 -9.28 2.21
N ALA A 281 -21.41 -8.38 2.63
CA ALA A 281 -21.04 -7.19 1.88
C ALA A 281 -19.58 -7.32 1.43
N PHE A 282 -19.30 -7.03 0.16
CA PHE A 282 -17.96 -7.03 -0.41
C PHE A 282 -17.63 -5.65 -0.96
N VAL A 283 -16.65 -4.99 -0.34
CA VAL A 283 -16.32 -3.58 -0.55
C VAL A 283 -14.89 -3.46 -1.05
N VAL A 284 -14.72 -3.04 -2.30
CA VAL A 284 -13.41 -2.68 -2.85
C VAL A 284 -12.97 -1.34 -2.27
N VAL A 285 -11.74 -1.28 -1.77
CA VAL A 285 -11.12 -0.08 -1.17
C VAL A 285 -10.00 0.40 -2.10
N THR A 286 -10.09 1.64 -2.58
CA THR A 286 -9.10 2.21 -3.49
C THR A 286 -8.53 3.51 -2.93
N LYS A 287 -7.29 3.40 -2.41
CA LYS A 287 -6.52 4.51 -1.80
C LYS A 287 -5.67 5.34 -2.78
N HIS A 288 -5.45 4.84 -4.00
CA HIS A 288 -4.64 5.51 -5.03
C HIS A 288 -5.52 6.07 -6.15
N ILE A 289 -6.22 7.16 -5.83
CA ILE A 289 -7.15 7.85 -6.73
C ILE A 289 -6.69 9.29 -7.04
N SER A 290 -7.13 9.84 -8.18
CA SER A 290 -6.86 11.22 -8.60
C SER A 290 -7.86 12.23 -8.02
N THR A 291 -9.03 11.78 -7.54
CA THR A 291 -10.05 12.67 -6.98
C THR A 291 -9.53 13.38 -5.72
N ARG A 292 -9.74 14.70 -5.65
CA ARG A 292 -9.42 15.55 -4.49
C ARG A 292 -10.66 16.34 -4.12
N PHE A 293 -10.84 16.56 -2.82
CA PHE A 293 -11.90 17.41 -2.28
C PHE A 293 -11.28 18.53 -1.48
N PHE A 294 -11.93 19.69 -1.50
CA PHE A 294 -11.48 20.90 -0.83
C PHE A 294 -12.67 21.59 -0.18
N LEU A 295 -12.46 22.18 0.99
CA LEU A 295 -13.41 23.08 1.63
C LEU A 295 -13.03 24.53 1.33
N PRO A 296 -14.00 25.42 1.03
CA PRO A 296 -13.74 26.84 0.85
C PRO A 296 -13.26 27.45 2.18
N GLY A 297 -12.02 27.94 2.21
CA GLY A 297 -11.48 28.68 3.34
C GLY A 297 -11.74 30.19 3.23
N ARG A 298 -11.07 30.96 4.10
CA ARG A 298 -11.05 32.42 4.01
C ARG A 298 -10.24 32.87 2.79
N GLU A 299 -10.57 34.05 2.25
CA GLU A 299 -9.79 34.72 1.19
C GLU A 299 -9.53 33.86 -0.05
N HIS A 300 -10.52 33.04 -0.44
CA HIS A 300 -10.45 32.08 -1.56
C HIS A 300 -9.38 30.98 -1.43
N VAL A 301 -8.74 30.82 -0.26
CA VAL A 301 -7.79 29.73 -0.01
C VAL A 301 -8.54 28.42 0.19
N MET A 302 -8.25 27.43 -0.66
CA MET A 302 -8.81 26.08 -0.52
C MET A 302 -8.15 25.34 0.65
N THR A 303 -8.96 24.63 1.44
CA THR A 303 -8.50 23.91 2.64
C THR A 303 -8.82 22.42 2.57
N ASN A 304 -8.05 21.60 3.29
CA ASN A 304 -8.30 20.16 3.37
C ASN A 304 -9.62 19.87 4.13
N PRO A 305 -10.47 18.95 3.63
CA PRO A 305 -11.61 18.44 4.39
C PRO A 305 -11.19 17.78 5.71
N LEU A 306 -12.11 17.78 6.67
CA LEU A 306 -11.89 17.18 7.98
C LEU A 306 -12.03 15.64 7.92
N PRO A 307 -11.31 14.89 8.79
CA PRO A 307 -11.58 13.48 9.04
C PRO A 307 -13.06 13.22 9.32
N GLY A 308 -13.65 12.24 8.62
CA GLY A 308 -15.07 11.93 8.64
C GLY A 308 -15.88 12.57 7.51
N THR A 309 -15.28 13.39 6.63
CA THR A 309 -15.97 13.90 5.43
C THR A 309 -16.29 12.74 4.48
N VAL A 310 -17.57 12.57 4.15
CA VAL A 310 -18.08 11.61 3.16
C VAL A 310 -18.55 12.38 1.92
N VAL A 311 -18.34 11.82 0.74
CA VAL A 311 -18.94 12.28 -0.53
C VAL A 311 -19.48 11.06 -1.26
N ASP A 312 -20.82 10.97 -1.36
CA ASP A 312 -21.58 9.83 -1.87
C ASP A 312 -22.60 10.23 -2.96
N SER A 313 -22.40 11.40 -3.56
CA SER A 313 -23.24 11.98 -4.61
C SER A 313 -22.40 12.87 -5.55
N GLU A 314 -22.98 13.22 -6.70
CA GLU A 314 -22.45 14.07 -7.78
C GLU A 314 -21.21 13.55 -8.53
N VAL A 315 -20.15 13.18 -7.79
CA VAL A 315 -18.84 12.72 -8.29
C VAL A 315 -18.67 11.20 -8.23
N THR A 316 -19.60 10.52 -7.56
CA THR A 316 -19.85 9.08 -7.58
C THR A 316 -20.40 8.63 -8.93
N ARG A 317 -20.55 7.32 -9.13
CA ARG A 317 -20.98 6.78 -10.44
C ARG A 317 -22.39 6.21 -10.41
N PRO A 318 -23.24 6.51 -11.42
CA PRO A 318 -24.62 6.03 -11.48
C PRO A 318 -24.74 4.50 -11.46
N GLU A 319 -23.74 3.79 -12.00
CA GLU A 319 -23.72 2.33 -12.06
C GLU A 319 -23.13 1.64 -10.81
N ARG A 320 -22.80 2.39 -9.75
CA ARG A 320 -22.10 1.88 -8.56
C ARG A 320 -22.80 2.28 -7.27
N TYR A 321 -22.67 1.41 -6.26
CA TYR A 321 -22.80 1.80 -4.86
C TYR A 321 -21.40 2.16 -4.36
N ASP A 322 -20.94 3.36 -4.69
CA ASP A 322 -19.64 3.87 -4.24
C ASP A 322 -19.74 5.18 -3.44
N PHE A 323 -18.73 5.43 -2.60
CA PHE A 323 -18.59 6.65 -1.81
C PHE A 323 -17.11 6.94 -1.51
N PHE A 324 -16.77 8.21 -1.37
CA PHE A 324 -15.47 8.66 -0.90
C PHE A 324 -15.53 8.97 0.59
N LEU A 325 -14.46 8.64 1.31
CA LEU A 325 -14.29 9.00 2.73
C LEU A 325 -12.89 9.61 2.94
N VAL A 326 -12.84 10.80 3.52
CA VAL A 326 -11.62 11.40 4.07
C VAL A 326 -11.49 10.92 5.52
N SER A 327 -10.66 9.91 5.74
CA SER A 327 -10.47 9.28 7.05
C SER A 327 -9.34 9.90 7.87
N GLN A 328 -8.27 10.37 7.24
CA GLN A 328 -7.03 10.82 7.89
C GLN A 328 -6.73 12.31 7.58
N SER A 329 -6.28 13.07 8.58
CA SER A 329 -5.73 14.41 8.40
C SER A 329 -4.23 14.39 8.03
N VAL A 330 -3.81 15.19 7.06
CA VAL A 330 -2.39 15.41 6.73
C VAL A 330 -1.85 16.68 7.39
N ARG A 331 -0.57 16.68 7.79
CA ARG A 331 0.11 17.86 8.36
C ARG A 331 0.62 18.84 7.29
N GLN A 332 0.88 18.34 6.09
CA GLN A 332 1.41 19.06 4.93
C GLN A 332 0.84 18.42 3.66
N GLY A 333 0.61 19.23 2.63
CA GLY A 333 0.02 18.78 1.36
C GLY A 333 -1.49 18.61 1.39
N THR A 334 -2.03 18.09 0.29
CA THR A 334 -3.46 17.85 0.08
C THR A 334 -3.88 16.48 0.60
N VAL A 335 -5.07 16.39 1.20
CA VAL A 335 -5.63 15.12 1.65
C VAL A 335 -6.06 14.27 0.45
N ALA A 336 -5.75 12.98 0.47
CA ALA A 336 -6.29 12.01 -0.47
C ALA A 336 -7.50 11.31 0.19
N PRO A 337 -8.70 11.37 -0.39
CA PRO A 337 -9.81 10.52 0.04
C PRO A 337 -9.54 9.06 -0.33
N THR A 338 -10.25 8.15 0.33
CA THR A 338 -10.33 6.73 -0.07
C THR A 338 -11.68 6.48 -0.72
N LEU A 339 -11.68 5.84 -1.90
CA LEU A 339 -12.90 5.38 -2.56
C LEU A 339 -13.28 3.98 -2.04
N TYR A 340 -14.54 3.82 -1.67
CA TYR A 340 -15.16 2.56 -1.28
C TYR A 340 -16.23 2.22 -2.30
N ASN A 341 -16.16 1.03 -2.91
CA ASN A 341 -17.13 0.56 -3.90
C ASN A 341 -17.72 -0.77 -3.43
N VAL A 342 -18.99 -0.78 -3.06
CA VAL A 342 -19.71 -1.96 -2.59
C VAL A 342 -20.19 -2.73 -3.81
N ILE A 343 -19.42 -3.76 -4.19
CA ILE A 343 -19.63 -4.50 -5.43
C ILE A 343 -20.57 -5.71 -5.28
N TYR A 344 -20.92 -6.08 -4.05
CA TYR A 344 -21.91 -7.09 -3.67
C TYR A 344 -22.43 -6.76 -2.25
N ASP A 345 -23.75 -6.83 -2.01
CA ASP A 345 -24.35 -6.62 -0.69
C ASP A 345 -25.66 -7.41 -0.49
N THR A 346 -25.71 -8.24 0.54
CA THR A 346 -26.93 -8.92 1.05
C THR A 346 -27.19 -8.62 2.53
N THR A 347 -26.49 -7.63 3.10
CA THR A 347 -26.52 -7.29 4.53
C THR A 347 -27.74 -6.49 4.98
N GLY A 348 -28.37 -5.77 4.06
CA GLY A 348 -29.46 -4.84 4.35
C GLY A 348 -29.03 -3.63 5.19
N LEU A 349 -27.72 -3.33 5.26
CA LEU A 349 -27.22 -2.12 5.90
C LEU A 349 -27.54 -0.91 5.02
N LYS A 350 -28.06 0.16 5.63
CA LYS A 350 -28.21 1.45 4.94
C LYS A 350 -26.83 2.02 4.57
N PRO A 351 -26.70 2.82 3.49
CA PRO A 351 -25.43 3.46 3.12
C PRO A 351 -24.74 4.20 4.28
N ASP A 352 -25.46 5.00 5.06
CA ASP A 352 -24.96 5.65 6.29
C ASP A 352 -24.28 4.66 7.25
N HIS A 353 -24.85 3.47 7.45
CA HIS A 353 -24.29 2.46 8.34
C HIS A 353 -22.98 1.87 7.78
N MET A 354 -22.89 1.68 6.46
CA MET A 354 -21.68 1.20 5.79
C MET A 354 -20.56 2.25 5.84
N GLN A 355 -20.89 3.51 5.55
CA GLN A 355 -19.98 4.66 5.63
C GLN A 355 -19.45 4.86 7.06
N ARG A 356 -20.33 4.85 8.07
CA ARG A 356 -19.96 4.99 9.49
C ARG A 356 -19.19 3.79 10.01
N LEU A 357 -19.46 2.58 9.54
CA LEU A 357 -18.63 1.41 9.84
C LEU A 357 -17.23 1.56 9.25
N ALA A 358 -17.11 1.89 7.96
CA ALA A 358 -15.83 2.11 7.31
C ALA A 358 -14.98 3.15 8.06
N TYR A 359 -15.60 4.27 8.46
CA TYR A 359 -14.93 5.29 9.26
C TYR A 359 -14.54 4.81 10.67
N LYS A 360 -15.44 4.14 11.42
CA LYS A 360 -15.10 3.55 12.74
C LYS A 360 -13.93 2.57 12.64
N LEU A 361 -13.91 1.72 11.61
CA LEU A 361 -12.81 0.77 11.40
C LEU A 361 -11.45 1.45 11.12
N THR A 362 -11.41 2.69 10.60
CA THR A 362 -10.12 3.42 10.43
C THR A 362 -9.47 3.84 11.75
N HIS A 363 -10.17 3.73 12.87
CA HIS A 363 -9.64 4.05 14.21
C HIS A 363 -9.02 2.83 14.91
N LEU A 364 -9.18 1.61 14.39
CA LEU A 364 -8.83 0.36 15.10
C LEU A 364 -7.46 -0.22 14.73
N TYR A 365 -6.55 0.60 14.15
CA TYR A 365 -5.19 0.18 13.80
C TYR A 365 -4.21 0.51 14.94
N PHE A 366 -3.87 -0.47 15.77
CA PHE A 366 -3.20 -0.24 17.06
C PHE A 366 -1.78 0.33 16.98
N ASN A 367 -1.12 0.30 15.82
CA ASN A 367 0.21 0.90 15.63
C ASN A 367 0.14 2.45 15.44
N TRP A 368 -1.06 3.02 15.34
CA TRP A 368 -1.27 4.45 15.14
C TRP A 368 -2.40 4.98 16.05
N PRO A 369 -2.11 5.85 17.03
CA PRO A 369 -3.12 6.43 17.92
C PRO A 369 -3.86 7.57 17.21
N GLY A 370 -4.72 7.23 16.25
CA GLY A 370 -5.49 8.13 15.41
C GLY A 370 -6.13 7.40 14.23
N THR A 371 -6.78 8.14 13.33
CA THR A 371 -7.32 7.55 12.10
C THR A 371 -6.24 7.27 11.07
N ILE A 372 -6.44 6.21 10.28
CA ILE A 372 -5.63 5.82 9.13
C ILE A 372 -6.45 5.88 7.83
N LEU A 373 -5.77 5.85 6.68
CA LEU A 373 -6.38 6.05 5.37
C LEU A 373 -7.47 5.00 5.02
N VAL A 374 -7.26 3.73 5.36
CA VAL A 374 -8.15 2.59 5.05
C VAL A 374 -8.67 1.92 6.34
N PRO A 375 -9.66 1.01 6.29
CA PRO A 375 -10.09 0.26 7.46
C PRO A 375 -8.93 -0.51 8.11
N ALA A 376 -8.87 -0.58 9.44
CA ALA A 376 -7.86 -1.34 10.17
C ALA A 376 -7.59 -2.76 9.62
N PRO A 377 -8.59 -3.60 9.29
CA PRO A 377 -8.32 -4.92 8.73
C PRO A 377 -7.58 -4.88 7.37
N CYS A 378 -7.83 -3.90 6.51
CA CYS A 378 -7.04 -3.68 5.29
C CYS A 378 -5.60 -3.28 5.60
N GLN A 379 -5.39 -2.42 6.60
CA GLN A 379 -4.05 -1.99 7.00
C GLN A 379 -3.25 -3.12 7.68
N TYR A 380 -3.93 -3.98 8.45
CA TYR A 380 -3.35 -5.20 9.00
C TYR A 380 -2.98 -6.19 7.88
N ALA A 381 -3.89 -6.44 6.94
CA ALA A 381 -3.61 -7.27 5.76
C ALA A 381 -2.43 -6.72 4.95
N HIS A 382 -2.40 -5.43 4.66
CA HIS A 382 -1.29 -4.76 3.97
C HIS A 382 0.06 -4.99 4.67
N LYS A 383 0.11 -4.81 6.00
CA LYS A 383 1.34 -5.04 6.80
C LYS A 383 1.79 -6.50 6.76
N LEU A 384 0.85 -7.42 6.84
CA LEU A 384 1.12 -8.86 6.80
C LEU A 384 1.56 -9.33 5.40
N ALA A 385 0.89 -8.89 4.34
CA ALA A 385 1.27 -9.18 2.95
C ALA A 385 2.65 -8.60 2.62
N PHE A 386 2.93 -7.37 3.04
CA PHE A 386 4.26 -6.76 2.91
C PHE A 386 5.32 -7.58 3.63
N LEU A 387 5.14 -7.92 4.92
CA LEU A 387 6.10 -8.73 5.67
C LEU A 387 6.35 -10.09 4.99
N ALA A 388 5.28 -10.74 4.51
CA ALA A 388 5.37 -12.03 3.86
C ALA A 388 6.11 -11.96 2.52
N GLY A 389 5.70 -11.08 1.60
CA GLY A 389 6.31 -10.98 0.27
C GLY A 389 7.66 -10.24 0.22
N GLN A 390 7.99 -9.43 1.23
CA GLN A 390 9.25 -8.67 1.28
C GLN A 390 10.34 -9.32 2.13
N SER A 391 10.01 -10.25 3.04
CA SER A 391 10.98 -10.77 4.02
C SER A 391 10.81 -12.23 4.43
N MET A 392 9.59 -12.78 4.49
CA MET A 392 9.40 -14.20 4.89
C MET A 392 9.45 -15.17 3.70
N HIS A 393 8.91 -14.77 2.55
CA HIS A 393 8.77 -15.57 1.33
C HIS A 393 8.06 -16.94 1.53
N ALA A 394 7.32 -17.08 2.64
CA ALA A 394 6.61 -18.28 3.09
C ALA A 394 5.44 -17.90 4.01
N GLU A 395 4.52 -18.84 4.24
CA GLU A 395 3.45 -18.68 5.24
C GLU A 395 4.02 -18.67 6.67
N HIS A 396 3.36 -17.96 7.58
CA HIS A 396 3.74 -17.95 9.00
C HIS A 396 3.26 -19.20 9.74
N ASN A 397 3.91 -19.51 10.87
CA ASN A 397 3.48 -20.63 11.70
C ASN A 397 2.03 -20.43 12.20
N PRO A 398 1.10 -21.38 11.99
CA PRO A 398 -0.32 -21.20 12.31
C PRO A 398 -0.62 -20.79 13.76
N ARG A 399 0.25 -21.08 14.72
CA ARG A 399 0.13 -20.64 16.13
C ARG A 399 0.10 -19.12 16.29
N LEU A 400 0.71 -18.37 15.38
CA LEU A 400 0.74 -16.90 15.40
C LEU A 400 -0.54 -16.27 14.83
N SER A 401 -1.41 -17.05 14.18
CA SER A 401 -2.57 -16.56 13.43
C SER A 401 -3.65 -15.86 14.26
N SER A 402 -3.55 -15.83 15.60
CA SER A 402 -4.48 -15.09 16.48
C SER A 402 -3.82 -13.91 17.20
N THR A 403 -2.65 -13.46 16.73
CA THR A 403 -1.89 -12.34 17.33
C THR A 403 -1.43 -11.37 16.26
N LEU A 404 -1.26 -10.10 16.62
CA LEU A 404 -0.79 -9.05 15.70
C LEU A 404 0.75 -9.03 15.60
N TYR A 405 1.36 -10.21 15.41
CA TYR A 405 2.82 -10.42 15.44
C TYR A 405 3.58 -9.59 14.38
N TYR A 406 2.90 -9.26 13.27
CA TYR A 406 3.40 -8.55 12.09
C TYR A 406 3.35 -7.01 12.18
N LEU A 407 3.02 -6.45 13.35
CA LEU A 407 3.01 -5.00 13.59
C LEU A 407 4.38 -4.33 13.72
#